data_AF-A0A1B3Z676-F1
#
_entry.id   AF-A0A1B3Z676-F1
#
_cell.length_a   1.000
_cell.length_b   1.000
_cell.length_c   1.000
_cell.angle_alpha   90.00
_cell.angle_beta   90.00
_cell.angle_gamma   90.00
#
_symmetry.space_group_name_H-M   'P 1'
#
loop_
_entity.id
_entity.type
_entity.pdbx_description
1 polymer ?
#
loop_
_entity_poly.entity_id
_entity_poly.type
_entity_poly.pdbx_seq_one_letter_code
_entity_poly.pdbx_strand_id
1 'polypeptide(L)'
;MLRVFVTVAAMVAFTVALIVVVMVPSQWPVLIWTGVVLAGVLFERARYGAARERPVGGDWRPTPERFIDDASGKVMVVWISPSSGERRYVEDGAPINALANKLQ
;
A
#
# COMPACT_ATOMS: atom_id res chain seq x y z
N MET A 1 10.97 -2.99 3.25
CA MET A 1 11.40 -4.41 3.04
C MET A 1 10.40 -5.42 3.59
N LEU A 2 9.79 -5.18 4.76
CA LEU A 2 8.77 -6.06 5.36
C LEU A 2 7.61 -6.42 4.42
N ARG A 3 7.04 -5.46 3.69
CA ARG A 3 5.92 -5.73 2.76
C ARG A 3 6.26 -6.72 1.65
N VAL A 4 7.44 -6.57 1.03
CA VAL A 4 7.91 -7.48 -0.02
C VAL A 4 8.16 -8.86 0.57
N PHE A 5 8.81 -8.91 1.74
CA PHE A 5 9.06 -10.15 2.47
C PHE A 5 7.75 -10.90 2.80
N VAL A 6 6.76 -10.23 3.38
CA VAL A 6 5.45 -10.82 3.71
C VAL A 6 4.73 -11.32 2.46
N THR A 7 4.80 -10.57 1.35
CA THR A 7 4.21 -10.99 0.07
C THR A 7 4.86 -12.28 -0.45
N VAL A 8 6.20 -12.34 -0.45
CA VAL A 8 6.95 -13.53 -0.91
C VAL A 8 6.68 -14.72 0.00
N ALA A 9 6.68 -14.52 1.32
CA ALA A 9 6.38 -15.56 2.30
C ALA A 9 4.96 -16.13 2.10
N ALA A 10 3.96 -15.26 1.88
CA ALA A 10 2.58 -15.69 1.60
C ALA A 10 2.49 -16.48 0.28
N MET A 11 3.21 -16.07 -0.77
CA MET A 11 3.27 -16.80 -2.04
C MET A 11 3.89 -18.19 -1.84
N VAL A 12 5.02 -18.28 -1.15
CA VAL A 12 5.68 -19.57 -0.85
C VAL A 12 4.75 -20.47 -0.04
N ALA A 13 4.11 -19.96 1.01
CA ALA A 13 3.17 -20.73 1.82
C ALA A 13 1.98 -21.27 0.99
N PHE A 14 1.44 -20.45 0.08
CA PHE A 14 0.37 -20.88 -0.83
C PHE A 14 0.84 -21.95 -1.82
N THR A 15 2.05 -21.82 -2.37
CA THR A 15 2.65 -22.86 -3.24
C THR A 15 2.86 -24.17 -2.48
N VAL A 16 3.34 -24.12 -1.25
CA VAL A 16 3.48 -25.31 -0.40
C VAL A 16 2.11 -25.95 -0.12
N ALA A 17 1.08 -25.14 0.17
CA ALA A 17 -0.28 -25.62 0.36
C ALA A 17 -0.83 -26.34 -0.88
N LEU A 18 -0.55 -25.85 -2.10
CA LEU A 18 -0.92 -26.53 -3.34
C LEU A 18 -0.26 -27.90 -3.45
N ILE A 19 1.04 -28.00 -3.16
CA ILE A 19 1.76 -29.28 -3.17
C ILE A 19 1.16 -30.24 -2.14
N VAL A 20 0.89 -29.76 -0.92
CA VAL A 20 0.30 -30.57 0.16
C VAL A 20 -1.05 -31.13 -0.25
N VAL A 21 -1.92 -30.35 -0.90
CA VAL A 21 -3.25 -30.82 -1.30
C VAL A 21 -3.18 -31.84 -2.45
N VAL A 22 -2.22 -31.70 -3.37
CA VAL A 22 -1.99 -32.72 -4.42
C VAL A 22 -1.57 -34.05 -3.80
N MET A 23 -0.70 -34.02 -2.77
CA MET A 23 -0.22 -35.21 -2.08
C MET A 23 -1.25 -35.79 -1.09
N VAL A 24 -2.03 -34.92 -0.45
CA VAL A 24 -2.97 -35.25 0.62
C VAL A 24 -4.26 -34.44 0.45
N PRO A 25 -5.23 -34.92 -0.38
CA PRO A 25 -6.43 -34.15 -0.72
C PRO A 25 -7.32 -33.75 0.47
N SER A 26 -7.27 -34.49 1.57
CA SER A 26 -8.01 -34.15 2.79
C SER A 26 -7.55 -32.85 3.45
N GLN A 27 -6.36 -32.34 3.10
CA GLN A 27 -5.81 -31.08 3.60
C GLN A 27 -6.30 -29.84 2.84
N TRP A 28 -7.31 -29.98 1.97
CA TRP A 28 -7.87 -28.86 1.20
C TRP A 28 -8.20 -27.58 2.00
N PRO A 29 -8.57 -27.60 3.31
CA PRO A 29 -8.81 -26.36 4.05
C PRO A 29 -7.56 -25.46 4.18
N VAL A 30 -6.35 -26.02 4.09
CA VAL A 30 -5.10 -25.22 4.15
C VAL A 30 -4.96 -24.27 2.95
N LEU A 31 -5.55 -24.61 1.80
CA LEU A 31 -5.58 -23.74 0.63
C LEU A 31 -6.49 -22.53 0.84
N ILE A 32 -7.59 -22.69 1.56
CA ILE A 32 -8.46 -21.56 1.90
C ILE A 32 -7.69 -20.59 2.78
N TRP A 33 -7.07 -21.07 3.86
CA TRP A 33 -6.38 -20.19 4.80
C TRP A 33 -5.20 -19.46 4.16
N THR A 34 -4.33 -20.19 3.45
CA THR A 34 -3.20 -19.57 2.75
C THR A 34 -3.67 -18.64 1.62
N GLY A 35 -4.75 -19.00 0.92
CA GLY A 35 -5.36 -18.17 -0.11
C GLY A 35 -5.94 -16.87 0.42
N VAL A 36 -6.65 -16.90 1.54
CA VAL A 36 -7.20 -15.70 2.21
C VAL A 36 -6.07 -14.77 2.65
N VAL A 37 -5.00 -15.31 3.24
CA VAL A 37 -3.83 -14.50 3.64
C VAL A 37 -3.18 -13.86 2.43
N LEU A 38 -2.91 -14.63 1.37
CA LEU A 38 -2.31 -14.11 0.14
C LEU A 38 -3.20 -13.03 -0.50
N ALA A 39 -4.51 -13.27 -0.57
CA ALA A 39 -5.48 -12.30 -1.10
C ALA A 39 -5.49 -11.01 -0.28
N GLY A 40 -5.47 -11.10 1.05
CA GLY A 40 -5.41 -9.95 1.95
C GLY A 40 -4.14 -9.11 1.75
N VAL A 41 -2.98 -9.76 1.62
CA VAL A 41 -1.70 -9.07 1.37
C VAL A 41 -1.69 -8.38 0.00
N LEU A 42 -2.20 -9.06 -1.03
CA LEU A 42 -2.32 -8.47 -2.37
C LEU A 42 -3.32 -7.30 -2.39
N PHE A 43 -4.44 -7.43 -1.67
CA PHE A 43 -5.43 -6.38 -1.53
C PHE A 43 -4.85 -5.15 -0.81
N GLU A 44 -4.17 -5.33 0.32
CA GLU A 44 -3.50 -4.25 1.03
C GLU A 44 -2.50 -3.55 0.11
N ARG A 45 -1.71 -4.32 -0.63
CA ARG A 45 -0.73 -3.79 -1.59
C ARG A 45 -1.39 -2.94 -2.67
N ALA A 46 -2.48 -3.41 -3.27
CA ALA A 46 -3.20 -2.66 -4.29
C ALA A 46 -3.84 -1.39 -3.69
N ARG A 47 -4.43 -1.48 -2.50
CA ARG A 47 -5.16 -0.37 -1.88
C ARG A 47 -4.23 0.72 -1.33
N TYR A 48 -3.05 0.36 -0.82
CA TYR A 48 -2.03 1.33 -0.38
C TYR A 48 -1.48 2.17 -1.53
N GLY A 49 -1.44 1.64 -2.76
CA GLY A 49 -1.09 2.39 -3.96
C GLY A 49 -2.14 3.46 -4.29
N ALA A 50 -3.42 3.10 -4.27
CA ALA A 50 -4.54 3.99 -4.58
C ALA A 50 -4.72 5.15 -3.56
N ALA A 51 -4.24 5.00 -2.32
CA ALA A 51 -4.27 6.09 -1.34
C ALA A 51 -3.34 7.26 -1.68
N ARG A 52 -2.36 7.05 -2.57
CA ARG A 52 -1.35 8.04 -2.98
C ARG A 52 -1.78 8.87 -4.18
N GLU A 53 -2.88 8.51 -4.84
CA GLU A 53 -3.41 9.26 -5.98
C GLU A 53 -4.12 10.53 -5.52
N ARG A 54 -4.06 11.57 -6.36
CA ARG A 54 -4.80 12.82 -6.13
C ARG A 54 -6.29 12.48 -6.00
N PRO A 55 -6.98 12.97 -4.96
CA PRO A 55 -8.43 12.83 -4.86
C PRO A 55 -9.08 13.34 -6.14
N VAL A 56 -9.90 12.51 -6.78
CA VAL A 56 -10.66 12.88 -7.98
C VAL A 56 -12.08 13.24 -7.53
N GLY A 57 -12.45 14.51 -7.67
CA GLY A 57 -13.76 15.04 -7.26
C GLY A 57 -13.87 15.37 -5.75
N GLY A 58 -14.86 16.20 -5.40
CA GLY A 58 -15.11 16.68 -4.03
C GLY A 58 -14.46 18.03 -3.70
N ASP A 59 -14.55 18.45 -2.45
CA ASP A 59 -14.06 19.72 -1.92
C ASP A 59 -12.62 19.66 -1.39
N TRP A 60 -11.86 18.65 -1.81
CA TRP A 60 -10.50 18.40 -1.38
C TRP A 60 -9.57 19.56 -1.71
N ARG A 61 -8.81 20.04 -0.72
CA ARG A 61 -7.83 21.11 -0.88
C ARG A 61 -6.45 20.65 -0.42
N PRO A 62 -5.39 20.93 -1.18
CA PRO A 62 -4.03 20.71 -0.70
C PRO A 62 -3.72 21.70 0.42
N THR A 63 -2.95 21.24 1.40
CA THR A 63 -2.39 22.09 2.46
C THR A 63 -0.92 22.41 2.16
N PRO A 64 -0.31 23.36 2.89
CA PRO A 64 1.14 23.60 2.81
C PRO A 64 1.99 22.47 3.40
N GLU A 65 1.38 21.53 4.15
CA GLU A 65 2.10 20.46 4.83
C GLU A 65 2.69 19.45 3.82
N ARG A 66 4.01 19.30 3.87
CA ARG A 66 4.80 18.35 3.07
C ARG A 66 5.73 17.55 3.96
N PHE A 67 5.86 16.26 3.70
CA PHE A 67 6.79 15.39 4.42
C PHE A 67 7.29 14.27 3.52
N ILE A 68 8.36 13.59 3.94
CA ILE A 68 8.89 12.43 3.24
C ILE A 68 8.27 11.19 3.89
N ASP A 69 7.62 10.33 3.09
CA ASP A 69 7.15 9.02 3.56
C ASP A 69 8.35 8.07 3.66
N ASP A 70 8.83 7.78 4.88
CA ASP A 70 9.97 6.90 5.13
C ASP A 70 9.82 5.52 4.45
N ALA A 71 8.58 5.04 4.27
CA ALA A 71 8.32 3.75 3.66
C ALA A 71 8.57 3.75 2.14
N SER A 72 8.48 4.91 1.47
CA SER A 72 8.67 5.02 0.01
C SER A 72 9.73 6.02 -0.43
N GLY A 73 10.26 6.84 0.47
CA GLY A 73 11.17 7.94 0.17
C GLY A 73 10.54 9.06 -0.66
N LYS A 74 9.21 9.09 -0.82
CA LYS A 74 8.53 10.04 -1.69
C LYS A 74 8.03 11.25 -0.91
N VAL A 75 7.98 12.40 -1.58
CA VAL A 75 7.38 13.61 -1.03
C VAL A 75 5.87 13.46 -1.05
N MET A 76 5.24 13.62 0.11
CA MET A 76 3.80 13.57 0.29
C MET A 76 3.28 14.96 0.63
N VAL A 77 2.16 15.35 0.03
CA VAL A 77 1.37 16.53 0.40
C VAL A 77 0.10 16.08 1.10
N VAL A 78 -0.26 16.76 2.18
CA VAL A 78 -1.53 16.52 2.89
C VAL A 78 -2.66 17.26 2.19
N TRP A 79 -3.72 16.53 1.86
CA TRP A 79 -4.99 17.06 1.36
C TRP A 79 -6.08 16.90 2.42
N ILE A 80 -6.98 17.87 2.52
CA ILE A 80 -8.10 17.87 3.47
C ILE A 80 -9.40 18.09 2.72
N SER A 81 -10.45 17.35 3.08
CA SER A 81 -11.84 17.64 2.66
C SER A 81 -12.52 18.46 3.77
N PRO A 82 -12.85 19.75 3.55
CA PRO A 82 -13.52 20.59 4.54
C PRO A 82 -14.88 20.06 5.01
N SER A 83 -15.64 19.43 4.12
CA SER A 83 -16.98 18.91 4.41
C SER A 83 -16.98 17.70 5.33
N SER A 84 -15.96 16.84 5.23
CA SER A 84 -15.86 15.60 6.01
C SER A 84 -14.80 15.64 7.12
N GLY A 85 -13.84 16.56 7.02
CA GLY A 85 -12.65 16.60 7.88
C GLY A 85 -11.61 15.51 7.55
N GLU A 86 -11.82 14.70 6.50
CA GLU A 86 -10.88 13.65 6.13
C GLU A 86 -9.54 14.20 5.64
N ARG A 87 -8.45 13.50 5.98
CA ARG A 87 -7.08 13.81 5.53
C ARG A 87 -6.57 12.70 4.62
N ARG A 88 -5.96 13.06 3.49
CA ARG A 88 -5.30 12.12 2.56
C ARG A 88 -3.88 12.55 2.25
N TYR A 89 -2.98 11.58 2.17
CA TYR A 89 -1.57 11.79 1.84
C TYR A 89 -1.35 11.44 0.37
N VAL A 90 -1.07 12.46 -0.43
CA VAL A 90 -0.94 12.32 -1.88
C VAL A 90 0.51 12.52 -2.29
N GLU A 91 0.98 11.71 -3.23
CA GLU A 91 2.33 11.89 -3.76
C GLU A 91 2.43 13.21 -4.52
N ASP A 92 3.35 14.05 -4.08
CA ASP A 92 3.73 15.27 -4.75
C ASP A 92 4.85 14.90 -5.70
N GLY A 93 4.53 14.71 -6.99
CA GLY A 93 5.47 14.26 -8.03
C GLY A 93 6.69 15.17 -8.27
N ALA A 94 6.99 16.11 -7.36
CA ALA A 94 8.22 16.87 -7.33
C ALA A 94 9.38 16.00 -6.78
N PRO A 95 10.55 16.01 -7.43
CA PRO A 95 11.72 15.30 -6.92
C PRO A 95 12.20 15.92 -5.60
N ILE A 96 12.68 15.09 -4.66
CA ILE A 96 13.15 15.50 -3.31
C ILE A 96 14.12 16.69 -3.38
N ASN A 97 15.00 16.71 -4.38
CA ASN A 97 16.01 17.77 -4.57
C ASN A 97 15.37 19.17 -4.78
N ALA A 98 14.15 19.25 -5.30
CA ALA A 98 13.45 20.51 -5.52
C ALA A 98 13.00 21.18 -4.20
N LEU A 99 12.74 20.39 -3.15
CA LEU A 99 12.43 20.93 -1.81
C LEU A 99 13.71 21.38 -1.08
N ALA A 100 14.80 20.64 -1.24
CA ALA A 100 16.09 20.99 -0.63
C ALA A 100 16.59 22.36 -1.13
N ASN A 101 16.47 22.63 -2.43
CA ASN A 101 16.84 23.92 -3.02
C ASN A 101 15.91 25.08 -2.64
N LYS A 102 14.71 24.81 -2.10
CA LYS A 102 13.76 25.86 -1.68
C LYS A 102 14.01 26.37 -0.26
N LEU A 103 14.89 25.70 0.49
CA LEU A 103 15.25 26.01 1.87
C LEU A 103 16.65 26.64 2.00
N GLN A 104 17.35 26.84 0.88
CA GLN A 104 18.59 27.61 0.76
C GLN A 104 18.30 29.01 0.23
#